data_AF-A0A2G4E3K0-F1
#
_entry.id   AF-A0A2G4E3K0-F1
#
_cell.length_a   1.000
_cell.length_b   1.000
_cell.length_c   1.000
_cell.angle_alpha   90.00
_cell.angle_beta   90.00
_cell.angle_gamma   90.00
#
_symmetry.space_group_name_H-M   'P 1'
#
loop_
_entity.id
_entity.type
_entity.pdbx_description
1 polymer ?
#
loop_
_entity_poly.entity_id
_entity_poly.type
_entity_poly.pdbx_seq_one_letter_code
_entity_poly.pdbx_strand_id
1 'polypeptide(L)'
;QWLYTDEEFDAVANSEQNEADNLAIIQGVRDTLKKQGTQLVLAIIPAKTRLYPEHVGDNKPATLHTDLYQQFHAQVNQAGILAPDLLTPLQSAKDKGQVFLRTDTHWTPMGAEIVAQQLGDVISKQVPLNVEPQNFVTEAKTTEPYKGDLTNFLPLDPLFSNLLPKPDDLQQRSTNPAQAGAESDDALFADNSVAVGLVGTSYSANPNWNFAGALKQALHADVVNYAEDGHGPILPMLKYLQTDAFKSSPPQVLIWEFPERYLPAHNDLTEFDPQWIAELKKARD
;
A
#
# COMPACT_ATOMS: atom_id res chain seq x y z
N GLN A 1 16.34 -19.53 2.32
CA GLN A 1 16.41 -19.24 0.87
C GLN A 1 15.48 -18.08 0.58
N TRP A 2 15.99 -16.89 0.24
CA TRP A 2 15.14 -15.72 -0.07
C TRP A 2 14.98 -15.57 -1.58
N LEU A 3 13.79 -15.12 -1.99
CA LEU A 3 13.50 -14.71 -3.36
C LEU A 3 13.14 -13.22 -3.36
N TYR A 4 13.38 -12.56 -4.48
CA TYR A 4 13.01 -11.17 -4.73
C TYR A 4 12.43 -11.04 -6.13
N THR A 5 11.58 -10.04 -6.35
CA THR A 5 11.15 -9.64 -7.70
C THR A 5 12.31 -8.96 -8.42
N ASP A 6 12.43 -9.21 -9.73
CA ASP A 6 13.33 -8.51 -10.63
C ASP A 6 12.97 -7.02 -10.79
N GLU A 7 11.72 -6.62 -10.55
CA GLU A 7 11.28 -5.22 -10.52
C GLU A 7 12.05 -4.36 -9.51
N GLU A 8 12.61 -4.95 -8.45
CA GLU A 8 13.45 -4.28 -7.45
C GLU A 8 14.95 -4.35 -7.79
N PHE A 9 15.33 -4.90 -8.94
CA PHE A 9 16.71 -5.04 -9.41
C PHE A 9 16.95 -4.36 -10.74
N ASP A 10 16.04 -4.52 -11.69
CA ASP A 10 16.29 -4.20 -13.09
C ASP A 10 16.31 -2.69 -13.33
N ALA A 11 17.12 -2.27 -14.30
CA ALA A 11 17.03 -0.93 -14.84
C ALA A 11 15.77 -0.82 -15.72
N VAL A 12 15.00 0.25 -15.54
CA VAL A 12 13.80 0.49 -16.35
C VAL A 12 14.12 1.43 -17.50
N ALA A 13 13.78 1.02 -18.72
CA ALA A 13 13.90 1.88 -19.90
C ALA A 13 12.98 3.10 -19.75
N ASN A 14 13.51 4.29 -20.06
CA ASN A 14 12.82 5.57 -19.88
C ASN A 14 12.38 5.86 -18.42
N SER A 15 13.07 5.28 -17.43
CA SER A 15 12.78 5.49 -15.99
C SER A 15 12.59 6.96 -15.63
N GLU A 16 13.52 7.85 -16.00
CA GLU A 16 13.40 9.29 -15.69
C GLU A 16 12.09 9.91 -16.20
N GLN A 17 11.65 9.55 -17.40
CA GLN A 17 10.40 10.04 -17.98
C GLN A 17 9.18 9.41 -17.28
N ASN A 18 9.23 8.10 -17.00
CA ASN A 18 8.16 7.41 -16.27
C ASN A 18 7.99 7.98 -14.85
N GLU A 19 9.09 8.23 -14.14
CA GLU A 19 9.07 8.85 -12.80
C GLU A 19 8.43 10.24 -12.86
N ALA A 20 8.84 11.08 -13.81
CA ALA A 20 8.26 12.41 -13.99
C ALA A 20 6.76 12.35 -14.30
N ASP A 21 6.34 11.40 -15.15
CA ASP A 21 4.93 11.21 -15.52
C ASP A 21 4.09 10.68 -14.37
N ASN A 22 4.59 9.69 -13.63
CA ASN A 22 3.92 9.10 -12.47
C ASN A 22 3.84 10.12 -11.32
N LEU A 23 4.88 10.91 -11.09
CA LEU A 23 4.84 11.99 -10.10
C LEU A 23 3.81 13.07 -10.46
N ALA A 24 3.69 13.43 -11.75
CA ALA A 24 2.66 14.37 -12.21
C ALA A 24 1.24 13.81 -11.99
N ILE A 25 1.04 12.51 -12.20
CA ILE A 25 -0.23 11.83 -11.87
C ILE A 25 -0.50 11.90 -10.37
N ILE A 26 0.48 11.57 -9.53
CA ILE A 26 0.36 11.59 -8.07
C ILE A 26 -0.04 13.00 -7.58
N GLN A 27 0.58 14.05 -8.12
CA GLN A 27 0.24 15.45 -7.83
C GLN A 27 -1.20 15.78 -8.27
N GLY A 28 -1.59 15.37 -9.47
CA GLY A 28 -2.95 15.56 -9.98
C GLY A 28 -4.03 14.85 -9.16
N VAL A 29 -3.74 13.64 -8.70
CA VAL A 29 -4.59 12.89 -7.77
C VAL A 29 -4.74 13.68 -6.47
N ARG A 30 -3.63 14.15 -5.86
CA ARG A 30 -3.69 15.00 -4.66
C ARG A 30 -4.61 16.20 -4.86
N ASP A 31 -4.49 16.91 -5.98
CA ASP A 31 -5.30 18.09 -6.26
C ASP A 31 -6.77 17.76 -6.45
N THR A 32 -7.07 16.63 -7.10
CA THR A 32 -8.43 16.15 -7.30
C THR A 32 -9.10 15.78 -5.97
N LEU A 33 -8.37 15.08 -5.09
CA LEU A 33 -8.83 14.73 -3.75
C LEU A 33 -9.07 15.98 -2.89
N LYS A 34 -8.10 16.92 -2.89
CA LYS A 34 -8.18 18.16 -2.12
C LYS A 34 -9.40 19.02 -2.52
N LYS A 35 -9.74 19.06 -3.82
CA LYS A 35 -10.95 19.75 -4.32
C LYS A 35 -12.25 19.19 -3.77
N GLN A 36 -12.27 17.90 -3.40
CA GLN A 36 -13.40 17.22 -2.76
C GLN A 36 -13.29 17.20 -1.22
N GLY A 37 -12.31 17.90 -0.64
CA GLY A 37 -12.09 17.93 0.81
C GLY A 37 -11.39 16.69 1.37
N THR A 38 -10.97 15.74 0.52
CA THR A 38 -10.23 14.54 0.92
C THR A 38 -8.74 14.85 1.07
N GLN A 39 -8.15 14.42 2.18
CA GLN A 39 -6.71 14.51 2.42
C GLN A 39 -6.02 13.23 1.93
N LEU A 40 -4.98 13.39 1.12
CA LEU A 40 -4.16 12.27 0.63
C LEU A 40 -3.05 11.95 1.63
N VAL A 41 -2.96 10.69 2.03
CA VAL A 41 -1.80 10.11 2.73
C VAL A 41 -1.17 9.07 1.83
N LEU A 42 0.03 9.34 1.32
CA LEU A 42 0.75 8.42 0.44
C LEU A 42 1.60 7.47 1.30
N ALA A 43 1.25 6.19 1.30
CA ALA A 43 1.99 5.13 1.97
C ALA A 43 3.01 4.52 1.01
N ILE A 44 4.20 5.12 0.94
CA ILE A 44 5.30 4.62 0.10
C ILE A 44 5.90 3.37 0.76
N ILE A 45 5.66 2.19 0.16
CA ILE A 45 6.16 0.92 0.71
C ILE A 45 7.61 0.72 0.27
N PRO A 46 8.56 0.59 1.21
CA PRO A 46 9.95 0.35 0.86
C PRO A 46 10.13 -1.03 0.23
N ALA A 47 11.06 -1.12 -0.72
CA ALA A 47 11.42 -2.34 -1.41
C ALA A 47 11.90 -3.41 -0.43
N LYS A 48 11.59 -4.67 -0.72
CA LYS A 48 12.05 -5.81 0.07
C LYS A 48 13.58 -5.93 0.01
N THR A 49 14.20 -5.63 -1.13
CA THR A 49 15.68 -5.54 -1.26
C THR A 49 16.30 -4.49 -0.35
N ARG A 50 15.61 -3.35 -0.13
CA ARG A 50 16.04 -2.29 0.80
C ARG A 50 15.89 -2.70 2.26
N LEU A 51 14.85 -3.45 2.59
CA LEU A 51 14.61 -3.92 3.96
C LEU A 51 15.46 -5.13 4.35
N TYR A 52 15.75 -6.03 3.41
CA TYR A 52 16.52 -7.26 3.62
C TYR A 52 17.77 -7.35 2.72
N PRO A 53 18.68 -6.36 2.74
CA PRO A 53 19.90 -6.41 1.93
C PRO A 53 20.83 -7.57 2.33
N GLU A 54 20.75 -8.04 3.59
CA GLU A 54 21.52 -9.17 4.10
C GLU A 54 21.18 -10.53 3.47
N HIS A 55 20.09 -10.59 2.71
CA HIS A 55 19.62 -11.80 2.03
C HIS A 55 19.67 -11.68 0.51
N VAL A 56 20.13 -10.53 -0.01
CA VAL A 56 20.40 -10.33 -1.44
C VAL A 56 21.67 -11.12 -1.81
N GLY A 57 21.57 -11.91 -2.87
CA GLY A 57 22.69 -12.71 -3.38
C GLY A 57 23.73 -11.89 -4.14
N ASP A 58 24.32 -12.53 -5.15
CA ASP A 58 25.40 -11.95 -5.96
C ASP A 58 24.91 -10.84 -6.90
N ASN A 59 23.66 -10.95 -7.39
CA ASN A 59 23.03 -9.90 -8.18
C ASN A 59 22.73 -8.69 -7.29
N LYS A 60 23.11 -7.50 -7.75
CA LYS A 60 22.83 -6.24 -7.05
C LYS A 60 21.79 -5.43 -7.81
N PRO A 61 20.88 -4.72 -7.11
CA PRO A 61 19.98 -3.79 -7.77
C PRO A 61 20.73 -2.75 -8.61
N ALA A 62 20.17 -2.37 -9.75
CA ALA A 62 20.68 -1.29 -10.58
C ALA A 62 20.71 0.03 -9.79
N THR A 63 21.57 0.96 -10.22
CA THR A 63 21.79 2.25 -9.53
C THR A 63 20.51 3.04 -9.32
N LEU A 64 19.54 2.90 -10.22
CA LEU A 64 18.17 3.44 -10.12
C LEU A 64 17.54 3.21 -8.74
N HIS A 65 17.71 2.02 -8.16
CA HIS A 65 17.07 1.61 -6.92
C HIS A 65 17.79 2.11 -5.65
N THR A 66 18.98 2.70 -5.77
CA THR A 66 19.84 3.04 -4.62
C THR A 66 19.14 4.00 -3.66
N ASP A 67 18.66 5.13 -4.19
CA ASP A 67 18.06 6.22 -3.40
C ASP A 67 16.57 6.44 -3.74
N LEU A 68 15.96 5.52 -4.50
CA LEU A 68 14.60 5.67 -5.02
C LEU A 68 13.58 6.01 -3.92
N TYR A 69 13.59 5.31 -2.79
CA TYR A 69 12.72 5.59 -1.65
C TYR A 69 12.89 7.02 -1.14
N GLN A 70 14.12 7.45 -0.90
CA GLN A 70 14.43 8.78 -0.37
C GLN A 70 14.08 9.88 -1.37
N GLN A 71 14.37 9.68 -2.65
CA GLN A 71 14.04 10.62 -3.72
C GLN A 71 12.53 10.75 -3.88
N PHE A 72 11.79 9.63 -3.86
CA PHE A 72 10.34 9.64 -3.95
C PHE A 72 9.73 10.44 -2.78
N HIS A 73 10.16 10.16 -1.55
CA HIS A 73 9.76 10.93 -0.37
C HIS A 73 10.08 12.43 -0.51
N ALA A 74 11.27 12.79 -0.98
CA ALA A 74 11.65 14.18 -1.17
C ALA A 74 10.73 14.89 -2.20
N GLN A 75 10.43 14.23 -3.32
CA GLN A 75 9.58 14.76 -4.38
C GLN A 75 8.13 14.97 -3.93
N VAL A 76 7.54 14.01 -3.21
CA VAL A 76 6.14 14.13 -2.74
C VAL A 76 6.01 15.13 -1.59
N ASN A 77 7.02 15.21 -0.71
CA ASN A 77 7.08 16.23 0.34
C ASN A 77 7.20 17.65 -0.26
N GLN A 78 8.05 17.82 -1.28
CA GLN A 78 8.12 19.09 -2.02
C GLN A 78 6.78 19.46 -2.67
N ALA A 79 6.01 18.46 -3.09
CA ALA A 79 4.66 18.62 -3.62
C ALA A 79 3.57 18.77 -2.54
N GLY A 80 3.92 18.89 -1.26
CA GLY A 80 2.98 19.06 -0.15
C GLY A 80 2.08 17.85 0.12
N ILE A 81 2.51 16.66 -0.31
CA ILE A 81 1.81 15.40 -0.04
C ILE A 81 2.36 14.80 1.25
N LEU A 82 1.46 14.43 2.17
CA LEU A 82 1.84 13.73 3.39
C LEU A 82 2.24 12.29 3.07
N ALA A 83 3.53 11.98 3.21
CA ALA A 83 4.08 10.63 3.04
C ALA A 83 4.89 10.22 4.28
N PRO A 84 4.29 9.50 5.24
CA PRO A 84 4.98 9.03 6.44
C PRO A 84 6.16 8.10 6.10
N ASP A 85 7.28 8.22 6.83
CA ASP A 85 8.37 7.25 6.73
C ASP A 85 7.92 5.89 7.27
N LEU A 86 7.96 4.87 6.41
CA LEU A 86 7.62 3.49 6.71
C LEU A 86 8.86 2.59 6.81
N LEU A 87 10.02 3.05 6.30
CA LEU A 87 11.25 2.26 6.29
C LEU A 87 11.81 2.08 7.70
N THR A 88 11.94 3.17 8.47
CA THR A 88 12.49 3.11 9.83
C THR A 88 11.72 2.18 10.79
N PRO A 89 10.37 2.26 10.90
CA PRO A 89 9.64 1.36 11.78
C PRO A 89 9.69 -0.10 11.30
N LEU A 90 9.66 -0.35 10.00
CA LEU A 90 9.82 -1.71 9.44
C LEU A 90 11.20 -2.28 9.71
N GLN A 91 12.27 -1.49 9.56
CA GLN A 91 13.63 -1.90 9.89
C GLN A 91 13.76 -2.27 11.37
N SER A 92 13.21 -1.44 12.26
CA SER A 92 13.22 -1.71 13.70
C SER A 92 12.42 -2.97 14.07
N ALA A 93 11.35 -3.26 13.34
CA ALA A 93 10.51 -4.43 13.60
C ALA A 93 11.15 -5.76 13.16
N LYS A 94 12.21 -5.75 12.36
CA LYS A 94 12.95 -6.96 11.95
C LYS A 94 13.48 -7.76 13.15
N ASP A 95 13.80 -7.10 14.26
CA ASP A 95 14.26 -7.74 15.50
C ASP A 95 13.16 -8.59 16.17
N LYS A 96 11.89 -8.35 15.84
CA LYS A 96 10.73 -9.06 16.39
C LYS A 96 10.24 -10.19 15.48
N GLY A 97 10.67 -10.20 14.22
CA GLY A 97 10.27 -11.20 13.23
C GLY A 97 10.37 -10.69 11.80
N GLN A 98 9.99 -11.54 10.85
CA GLN A 98 9.93 -11.15 9.44
C GLN A 98 8.83 -10.10 9.22
N VAL A 99 9.21 -8.95 8.65
CA VAL A 99 8.27 -7.93 8.17
C VAL A 99 7.90 -8.12 6.70
N PHE A 100 8.71 -8.87 5.94
CA PHE A 100 8.38 -9.38 4.61
C PHE A 100 8.55 -10.90 4.57
N LEU A 101 7.71 -11.54 3.77
CA LEU A 101 7.82 -12.97 3.49
C LEU A 101 9.10 -13.26 2.71
N ARG A 102 9.64 -14.46 2.85
CA ARG A 102 10.92 -14.85 2.27
C ARG A 102 10.80 -15.20 0.79
N THR A 103 9.72 -15.88 0.42
CA THR A 103 9.48 -16.39 -0.94
C THR A 103 8.36 -15.66 -1.68
N ASP A 104 7.95 -14.50 -1.16
CA ASP A 104 6.87 -13.68 -1.69
C ASP A 104 7.29 -12.21 -1.77
N THR A 105 6.66 -11.41 -2.62
CA THR A 105 6.92 -9.96 -2.73
C THR A 105 6.42 -9.18 -1.51
N HIS A 106 5.40 -9.68 -0.82
CA HIS A 106 4.64 -8.91 0.16
C HIS A 106 5.23 -8.91 1.57
N TRP A 107 4.74 -7.95 2.35
CA TRP A 107 4.92 -7.92 3.80
C TRP A 107 4.31 -9.15 4.48
N THR A 108 4.70 -9.41 5.72
CA THR A 108 3.93 -10.30 6.60
C THR A 108 2.76 -9.51 7.22
N PRO A 109 1.78 -10.19 7.84
CA PRO A 109 0.74 -9.51 8.62
C PRO A 109 1.28 -8.66 9.77
N MET A 110 2.48 -8.97 10.27
CA MET A 110 3.18 -8.14 11.25
C MET A 110 3.78 -6.90 10.60
N GLY A 111 4.41 -7.02 9.42
CA GLY A 111 4.89 -5.86 8.65
C GLY A 111 3.76 -4.89 8.27
N ALA A 112 2.64 -5.43 7.79
CA ALA A 112 1.43 -4.64 7.49
C ALA A 112 0.88 -3.91 8.72
N GLU A 113 0.88 -4.57 9.89
CA GLU A 113 0.47 -3.97 11.16
C GLU A 113 1.39 -2.81 11.58
N ILE A 114 2.70 -2.97 11.46
CA ILE A 114 3.67 -1.91 11.76
C ILE A 114 3.44 -0.68 10.88
N VAL A 115 3.19 -0.89 9.58
CA VAL A 115 2.83 0.20 8.66
C VAL A 115 1.52 0.86 9.09
N ALA A 116 0.48 0.08 9.37
CA ALA A 116 -0.81 0.60 9.77
C ALA A 116 -0.73 1.44 11.06
N GLN A 117 0.04 1.00 12.05
CA GLN A 117 0.30 1.73 13.29
C GLN A 117 1.00 3.07 13.02
N GLN A 118 2.05 3.07 12.20
CA GLN A 118 2.75 4.30 11.83
C GLN A 118 1.84 5.28 11.09
N LEU A 119 1.01 4.79 10.16
CA LEU A 119 0.04 5.62 9.46
C LEU A 119 -1.01 6.18 10.43
N GLY A 120 -1.56 5.35 11.33
CA GLY A 120 -2.52 5.78 12.35
C GLY A 120 -1.96 6.86 13.28
N ASP A 121 -0.72 6.69 13.73
CA ASP A 121 -0.01 7.67 14.56
C ASP A 121 0.20 9.01 13.86
N VAL A 122 0.47 9.01 12.55
CA VAL A 122 0.66 10.24 11.78
C VAL A 122 -0.68 10.90 11.44
N ILE A 123 -1.67 10.12 11.02
CA ILE A 123 -3.01 10.61 10.67
C ILE A 123 -3.66 11.25 11.90
N SER A 124 -3.63 10.60 13.07
CA SER A 124 -4.20 11.16 14.31
C SER A 124 -3.58 12.49 14.74
N LYS A 125 -2.31 12.75 14.39
CA LYS A 125 -1.58 13.97 14.76
C LYS A 125 -1.72 15.09 13.73
N GLN A 126 -1.76 14.77 12.44
CA GLN A 126 -1.65 15.75 11.36
C GLN A 126 -2.95 15.95 10.58
N VAL A 127 -3.81 14.93 10.54
CA VAL A 127 -5.04 14.91 9.74
C VAL A 127 -6.16 14.22 10.54
N PRO A 128 -6.55 14.76 11.71
CA PRO A 128 -7.46 14.08 12.62
C PRO A 128 -8.81 13.82 11.95
N LEU A 129 -9.31 12.60 12.12
CA LEU A 129 -10.61 12.18 11.62
C LEU A 129 -11.71 12.77 12.51
N ASN A 130 -12.73 13.36 11.89
CA ASN A 130 -13.92 13.85 12.57
C ASN A 130 -15.00 12.75 12.55
N VAL A 131 -14.75 11.65 13.27
CA VAL A 131 -15.68 10.53 13.44
C VAL A 131 -15.64 10.02 14.87
N GLU A 132 -16.74 9.43 15.32
CA GLU A 132 -16.77 8.75 16.62
C GLU A 132 -15.83 7.54 16.59
N PRO A 133 -14.86 7.44 17.52
CA PRO A 133 -13.92 6.32 17.54
C PRO A 133 -14.63 4.99 17.73
N GLN A 134 -14.34 4.05 16.83
CA GLN A 134 -14.81 2.66 16.90
C GLN A 134 -13.67 1.74 17.31
N ASN A 135 -13.95 0.83 18.24
CA ASN A 135 -12.98 -0.17 18.67
C ASN A 135 -13.00 -1.37 17.70
N PHE A 136 -11.81 -1.78 17.28
CA PHE A 136 -11.59 -2.99 16.50
C PHE A 136 -10.62 -3.91 17.23
N VAL A 137 -10.81 -5.22 17.06
CA VAL A 137 -9.98 -6.27 17.66
C VAL A 137 -9.45 -7.17 16.55
N THR A 138 -8.12 -7.26 16.47
CA THR A 138 -7.42 -8.21 15.61
C THR A 138 -7.15 -9.51 16.35
N GLU A 139 -7.58 -10.61 15.75
CA GLU A 139 -7.32 -11.97 16.22
C GLU A 139 -6.30 -12.66 15.31
N ALA A 140 -5.31 -13.32 15.91
CA ALA A 140 -4.38 -14.19 15.22
C ALA A 140 -5.02 -15.56 14.98
N LYS A 141 -4.95 -16.04 13.73
CA LYS A 141 -5.37 -17.40 13.34
C LYS A 141 -4.18 -18.36 13.42
N THR A 142 -4.44 -19.61 13.04
CA THR A 142 -3.42 -20.66 12.93
C THR A 142 -2.33 -20.25 11.93
N THR A 143 -1.09 -20.58 12.24
CA THR A 143 0.04 -20.46 11.32
C THR A 143 0.02 -21.65 10.35
N GLU A 144 0.04 -21.38 9.06
CA GLU A 144 0.03 -22.40 8.01
C GLU A 144 1.14 -22.15 6.97
N PRO A 145 1.65 -23.21 6.31
CA PRO A 145 2.57 -23.07 5.19
C PRO A 145 1.93 -22.26 4.06
N TYR A 146 2.66 -21.28 3.54
CA TYR A 146 2.22 -20.38 2.49
C TYR A 146 3.20 -20.39 1.31
N LYS A 147 2.69 -20.73 0.12
CA LYS A 147 3.45 -20.70 -1.13
C LYS A 147 3.47 -19.25 -1.65
N GLY A 148 4.63 -18.59 -1.54
CA GLY A 148 4.79 -17.21 -1.99
C GLY A 148 4.74 -17.04 -3.51
N ASP A 149 4.29 -15.86 -3.96
CA ASP A 149 4.09 -15.50 -5.36
C ASP A 149 5.36 -15.66 -6.23
N LEU A 150 6.53 -15.30 -5.71
CA LEU A 150 7.83 -15.37 -6.42
C LEU A 150 8.20 -16.81 -6.81
N THR A 151 7.67 -17.81 -6.11
CA THR A 151 7.91 -19.21 -6.47
C THR A 151 7.28 -19.59 -7.82
N ASN A 152 6.24 -18.88 -8.27
CA ASN A 152 5.58 -19.13 -9.55
C ASN A 152 6.43 -18.65 -10.75
N PHE A 153 7.42 -17.80 -10.52
CA PHE A 153 8.34 -17.29 -11.55
C PHE A 153 9.61 -18.13 -11.70
N LEU A 154 9.79 -19.14 -10.84
CA LEU A 154 10.92 -20.08 -10.94
C LEU A 154 10.60 -21.15 -11.99
N PRO A 155 11.46 -21.35 -13.01
CA PRO A 155 11.25 -22.34 -14.06
C PRO A 155 11.61 -23.76 -13.58
N LEU A 156 11.03 -24.18 -12.46
CA LEU A 156 11.34 -25.44 -11.78
C LEU A 156 10.18 -26.44 -11.85
N ASP A 157 8.92 -25.97 -11.88
CA ASP A 157 7.78 -26.88 -11.98
C ASP A 157 7.53 -27.36 -13.42
N PRO A 158 7.10 -28.63 -13.63
CA PRO A 158 6.93 -29.68 -12.62
C PRO A 158 8.21 -30.52 -12.38
N LEU A 159 9.23 -30.40 -13.24
CA LEU A 159 10.34 -31.36 -13.34
C LEU A 159 11.36 -31.28 -12.19
N PHE A 160 11.44 -30.14 -11.51
CA PHE A 160 12.42 -29.81 -10.47
C PHE A 160 11.75 -29.19 -9.23
N SER A 161 10.49 -29.56 -8.95
CA SER A 161 9.72 -29.06 -7.79
C SER A 161 10.43 -29.27 -6.45
N ASN A 162 11.29 -30.29 -6.34
CA ASN A 162 12.13 -30.56 -5.17
C ASN A 162 13.23 -29.49 -4.93
N LEU A 163 13.51 -28.62 -5.90
CA LEU A 163 14.44 -27.50 -5.78
C LEU A 163 13.76 -26.19 -5.36
N LEU A 164 12.42 -26.14 -5.32
CA LEU A 164 11.70 -24.97 -4.83
C LEU A 164 12.10 -24.67 -3.38
N PRO A 165 12.16 -23.39 -2.99
CA PRO A 165 12.38 -23.05 -1.60
C PRO A 165 11.25 -23.58 -0.75
N LYS A 166 11.55 -23.88 0.52
CA LYS A 166 10.49 -24.18 1.50
C LYS A 166 9.45 -23.04 1.50
N PRO A 167 8.15 -23.35 1.63
CA PRO A 167 7.12 -22.35 1.86
C PRO A 167 7.47 -21.41 3.02
N ASP A 168 6.88 -20.22 3.03
CA ASP A 168 6.84 -19.39 4.22
C ASP A 168 5.86 -19.96 5.24
N ASP A 169 5.93 -19.48 6.49
CA ASP A 169 4.91 -19.73 7.50
C ASP A 169 4.10 -18.45 7.70
N LEU A 170 2.80 -18.50 7.43
CA LEU A 170 1.92 -17.34 7.49
C LEU A 170 0.93 -17.49 8.65
N GLN A 171 1.03 -16.60 9.63
CA GLN A 171 -0.01 -16.44 10.65
C GLN A 171 -1.06 -15.44 10.15
N GLN A 172 -2.15 -15.94 9.57
CA GLN A 172 -3.24 -15.07 9.15
C GLN A 172 -3.83 -14.30 10.34
N ARG A 173 -4.33 -13.10 10.08
CA ARG A 173 -5.00 -12.25 11.08
C ARG A 173 -6.35 -11.80 10.54
N SER A 174 -7.30 -11.57 11.42
CA SER A 174 -8.60 -11.03 11.06
C SER A 174 -8.99 -9.96 12.05
N THR A 175 -9.59 -8.87 11.56
CA THR A 175 -9.99 -7.75 12.41
C THR A 175 -11.49 -7.57 12.34
N ASN A 176 -12.14 -7.50 13.50
CA ASN A 176 -13.58 -7.32 13.62
C ASN A 176 -13.87 -6.14 14.56
N PRO A 177 -15.00 -5.42 14.40
CA PRO A 177 -15.47 -4.51 15.43
C PRO A 177 -15.56 -5.21 16.78
N ALA A 178 -15.12 -4.55 17.85
CA ALA A 178 -15.43 -5.01 19.20
C ALA A 178 -16.96 -4.99 19.37
N GLN A 179 -17.56 -6.08 19.87
CA GLN A 179 -19.01 -6.12 20.11
C GLN A 179 -19.43 -4.91 20.96
N ALA A 180 -20.21 -4.01 20.37
CA ALA A 180 -20.88 -2.96 21.11
C ALA A 180 -21.97 -3.62 21.97
N GLY A 181 -21.94 -3.41 23.28
CA GLY A 181 -23.08 -3.76 24.12
C GLY A 181 -24.29 -2.96 23.64
N ALA A 182 -25.33 -3.66 23.18
CA ALA A 182 -26.62 -3.13 22.72
C ALA A 182 -26.51 -1.96 21.73
N GLU A 183 -26.57 -2.27 20.43
CA GLU A 183 -26.87 -1.27 19.40
C GLU A 183 -28.17 -0.54 19.77
N SER A 184 -28.07 0.75 20.11
CA SER A 184 -29.23 1.64 20.10
C SER A 184 -29.58 1.93 18.65
N ASP A 185 -30.87 1.92 18.30
CA ASP A 185 -31.40 2.20 16.96
C ASP A 185 -30.83 3.49 16.31
N ASP A 186 -30.32 4.44 17.10
CA ASP A 186 -29.66 5.67 16.64
C ASP A 186 -28.31 5.44 15.89
N ALA A 187 -27.62 4.33 16.11
CA ALA A 187 -26.34 4.02 15.45
C ALA A 187 -26.51 3.64 13.96
N LEU A 188 -27.72 3.20 13.56
CA LEU A 188 -28.06 2.87 12.18
C LEU A 188 -28.43 4.11 11.33
N PHE A 189 -28.60 5.27 11.98
CA PHE A 189 -28.94 6.54 11.32
C PHE A 189 -27.82 7.59 11.39
N ALA A 190 -26.65 7.24 11.95
CA ALA A 190 -25.47 8.08 11.85
C ALA A 190 -25.07 8.19 10.37
N ASP A 191 -24.78 9.42 9.93
CA ASP A 191 -24.42 9.72 8.55
C ASP A 191 -23.23 8.83 8.13
N ASN A 192 -23.49 7.84 7.25
CA ASN A 192 -22.56 6.80 6.80
C ASN A 192 -21.46 7.37 5.88
N SER A 193 -20.89 8.52 6.24
CA SER A 193 -19.74 9.09 5.57
C SER A 193 -18.52 8.22 5.84
N VAL A 194 -17.89 7.73 4.77
CA VAL A 194 -16.68 6.90 4.86
C VAL A 194 -15.57 7.76 5.45
N ALA A 195 -15.06 7.42 6.64
CA ALA A 195 -13.99 8.19 7.27
C ALA A 195 -12.68 8.08 6.46
N VAL A 196 -12.35 6.84 6.09
CA VAL A 196 -11.06 6.49 5.50
C VAL A 196 -11.27 5.55 4.32
N GLY A 197 -10.73 5.93 3.16
CA GLY A 197 -10.57 5.04 2.02
C GLY A 197 -9.15 4.50 1.94
N LEU A 198 -8.99 3.27 1.46
CA LEU A 198 -7.72 2.66 1.14
C LEU A 198 -7.70 2.28 -0.35
N VAL A 199 -6.71 2.78 -1.09
CA VAL A 199 -6.45 2.39 -2.48
C VAL A 199 -5.01 1.90 -2.56
N GLY A 200 -4.74 0.89 -3.39
CA GLY A 200 -3.39 0.39 -3.57
C GLY A 200 -3.37 -0.87 -4.40
N THR A 201 -2.38 -1.69 -4.12
CA THR A 201 -2.06 -2.92 -4.84
C THR A 201 -2.52 -4.16 -4.08
N SER A 202 -2.01 -5.33 -4.45
CA SER A 202 -2.10 -6.59 -3.72
C SER A 202 -1.62 -6.53 -2.27
N TYR A 203 -0.73 -5.60 -1.89
CA TYR A 203 -0.38 -5.33 -0.48
C TYR A 203 -1.61 -4.92 0.34
N SER A 204 -2.54 -4.21 -0.28
CA SER A 204 -3.78 -3.74 0.36
C SER A 204 -4.99 -4.61 0.02
N ALA A 205 -5.06 -5.18 -1.19
CA ALA A 205 -6.22 -5.96 -1.66
C ALA A 205 -6.26 -7.39 -1.08
N ASN A 206 -5.10 -8.00 -0.82
CA ASN A 206 -5.05 -9.39 -0.40
C ASN A 206 -5.33 -9.54 1.11
N PRO A 207 -6.36 -10.30 1.52
CA PRO A 207 -6.75 -10.42 2.92
C PRO A 207 -5.72 -11.16 3.79
N ASN A 208 -4.80 -11.91 3.19
CA ASN A 208 -3.74 -12.61 3.93
C ASN A 208 -2.89 -11.65 4.76
N TRP A 209 -2.72 -10.41 4.32
CA TRP A 209 -1.92 -9.41 5.01
C TRP A 209 -2.68 -8.65 6.10
N ASN A 210 -4.02 -8.68 6.06
CA ASN A 210 -4.91 -7.96 6.97
C ASN A 210 -4.58 -6.47 7.11
N PHE A 211 -4.04 -5.82 6.05
CA PHE A 211 -3.63 -4.41 6.13
C PHE A 211 -4.80 -3.46 6.40
N ALA A 212 -5.92 -3.63 5.69
CA ALA A 212 -7.14 -2.87 5.95
C ALA A 212 -7.66 -3.05 7.39
N GLY A 213 -7.61 -4.27 7.93
CA GLY A 213 -8.00 -4.54 9.31
C GLY A 213 -7.05 -3.88 10.32
N ALA A 214 -5.74 -3.96 10.09
CA ALA A 214 -4.75 -3.29 10.92
C ALA A 214 -4.93 -1.76 10.92
N LEU A 215 -5.30 -1.17 9.77
CA LEU A 215 -5.65 0.24 9.67
C LEU A 215 -6.89 0.57 10.50
N LYS A 216 -7.96 -0.24 10.43
CA LYS A 216 -9.15 -0.04 11.26
C LYS A 216 -8.82 0.01 12.75
N GLN A 217 -7.96 -0.91 13.21
CA GLN A 217 -7.52 -0.95 14.59
C GLN A 217 -6.64 0.25 14.97
N ALA A 218 -5.70 0.66 14.10
CA ALA A 218 -4.80 1.77 14.38
C ALA A 218 -5.50 3.14 14.34
N LEU A 219 -6.50 3.30 13.47
CA LEU A 219 -7.22 4.55 13.26
C LEU A 219 -8.44 4.71 14.16
N HIS A 220 -8.88 3.63 14.81
CA HIS A 220 -10.17 3.58 15.52
C HIS A 220 -11.34 4.04 14.65
N ALA A 221 -11.32 3.70 13.37
CA ALA A 221 -12.30 4.12 12.38
C ALA A 221 -12.47 3.03 11.33
N ASP A 222 -13.65 2.96 10.70
CA ASP A 222 -13.84 2.05 9.59
C ASP A 222 -13.01 2.48 8.37
N VAL A 223 -12.57 1.48 7.60
CA VAL A 223 -11.72 1.66 6.41
C VAL A 223 -12.35 0.89 5.26
N VAL A 224 -12.71 1.61 4.20
CA VAL A 224 -13.23 1.01 2.97
C VAL A 224 -12.08 0.77 2.00
N ASN A 225 -11.91 -0.48 1.59
CA ASN A 225 -10.81 -0.90 0.74
C ASN A 225 -11.24 -0.96 -0.73
N TYR A 226 -10.60 -0.14 -1.54
CA TYR A 226 -10.76 -0.01 -2.99
C TYR A 226 -9.50 -0.47 -3.75
N ALA A 227 -8.55 -1.15 -3.08
CA ALA A 227 -7.36 -1.69 -3.72
C ALA A 227 -7.67 -2.84 -4.68
N GLU A 228 -6.88 -2.97 -5.74
CA GLU A 228 -6.99 -4.06 -6.72
C GLU A 228 -5.65 -4.82 -6.82
N ASP A 229 -5.71 -6.12 -7.09
CA ASP A 229 -4.54 -6.97 -7.34
C ASP A 229 -4.18 -6.94 -8.84
N GLY A 230 -2.88 -6.97 -9.16
CA GLY A 230 -2.38 -7.16 -10.54
C GLY A 230 -2.36 -5.93 -11.46
N HIS A 231 -2.68 -4.73 -10.98
CA HIS A 231 -2.78 -3.52 -11.82
C HIS A 231 -1.81 -2.38 -11.44
N GLY A 232 -0.90 -2.62 -10.49
CA GLY A 232 -0.04 -1.56 -9.92
C GLY A 232 -0.84 -0.52 -9.12
N PRO A 233 -0.20 0.52 -8.56
CA PRO A 233 -0.85 1.46 -7.66
C PRO A 233 -1.61 2.58 -8.37
N ILE A 234 -1.31 2.89 -9.65
CA ILE A 234 -1.91 4.01 -10.38
C ILE A 234 -3.30 3.68 -10.92
N LEU A 235 -3.47 2.56 -11.62
CA LEU A 235 -4.74 2.22 -12.27
C LEU A 235 -5.90 2.15 -11.25
N PRO A 236 -5.78 1.48 -10.08
CA PRO A 236 -6.84 1.44 -9.08
C PRO A 236 -7.21 2.83 -8.56
N MET A 237 -6.23 3.73 -8.41
CA MET A 237 -6.49 5.12 -8.01
C MET A 237 -7.26 5.89 -9.07
N LEU A 238 -6.86 5.78 -10.33
CA LEU A 238 -7.55 6.46 -11.42
C LEU A 238 -8.98 5.94 -11.59
N LYS A 239 -9.20 4.62 -11.47
CA LYS A 239 -10.55 4.04 -11.44
C LYS A 239 -11.35 4.55 -10.26
N TYR A 240 -10.76 4.59 -9.05
CA TYR A 240 -11.42 5.09 -7.85
C TYR A 240 -11.93 6.52 -8.01
N LEU A 241 -11.13 7.43 -8.58
CA LEU A 241 -11.53 8.83 -8.84
C LEU A 241 -12.74 8.95 -9.80
N GLN A 242 -13.04 7.91 -10.57
CA GLN A 242 -14.19 7.89 -11.47
C GLN A 242 -15.45 7.26 -10.86
N THR A 243 -15.35 6.61 -9.70
CA THR A 243 -16.47 5.94 -9.04
C THR A 243 -17.52 6.92 -8.49
N ASP A 244 -18.77 6.47 -8.42
CA ASP A 244 -19.84 7.22 -7.76
C ASP A 244 -19.61 7.36 -6.25
N ALA A 245 -18.90 6.40 -5.64
CA ALA A 245 -18.50 6.45 -4.23
C ALA A 245 -17.63 7.68 -3.95
N PHE A 246 -16.58 7.92 -4.75
CA PHE A 246 -15.76 9.12 -4.59
C PHE A 246 -16.53 10.40 -4.92
N LYS A 247 -17.35 10.40 -5.98
CA LYS A 247 -18.09 11.60 -6.41
C LYS A 247 -19.19 12.03 -5.43
N SER A 248 -19.82 11.08 -4.74
CA SER A 248 -21.00 11.33 -3.90
C SER A 248 -20.69 11.32 -2.41
N SER A 249 -19.69 10.54 -1.99
CA SER A 249 -19.32 10.33 -0.58
C SER A 249 -17.79 10.21 -0.44
N PRO A 250 -17.03 11.26 -0.79
CA PRO A 250 -15.58 11.25 -0.67
C PRO A 250 -15.15 11.07 0.79
N PRO A 251 -14.09 10.30 1.08
CA PRO A 251 -13.63 10.10 2.44
C PRO A 251 -12.91 11.33 2.98
N GLN A 252 -12.81 11.44 4.31
CA GLN A 252 -12.01 12.50 4.94
C GLN A 252 -10.52 12.30 4.63
N VAL A 253 -10.05 11.06 4.71
CA VAL A 253 -8.68 10.66 4.39
C VAL A 253 -8.69 9.54 3.36
N LEU A 254 -7.84 9.64 2.35
CA LEU A 254 -7.54 8.55 1.44
C LEU A 254 -6.08 8.12 1.64
N ILE A 255 -5.90 6.87 2.06
CA ILE A 255 -4.59 6.23 2.14
C ILE A 255 -4.32 5.59 0.77
N TRP A 256 -3.24 6.02 0.12
CA TRP A 256 -2.79 5.44 -1.13
C TRP A 256 -1.50 4.64 -0.91
N GLU A 257 -1.63 3.33 -0.89
CA GLU A 257 -0.50 2.40 -0.79
C GLU A 257 0.21 2.26 -2.14
N PHE A 258 1.52 2.52 -2.14
CA PHE A 258 2.33 2.65 -3.34
C PHE A 258 3.74 2.06 -3.11
N PRO A 259 4.06 0.87 -3.62
CA PRO A 259 5.42 0.33 -3.51
C PRO A 259 6.43 1.13 -4.33
N GLU A 260 7.60 1.45 -3.75
CA GLU A 260 8.57 2.38 -4.37
C GLU A 260 8.97 1.98 -5.80
N ARG A 261 9.04 0.67 -6.07
CA ARG A 261 9.42 0.10 -7.38
C ARG A 261 8.47 0.49 -8.53
N TYR A 262 7.24 0.92 -8.24
CA TYR A 262 6.30 1.35 -9.28
C TYR A 262 6.51 2.80 -9.73
N LEU A 263 7.30 3.62 -9.02
CA LEU A 263 7.54 5.00 -9.44
C LEU A 263 8.24 5.09 -10.80
N PRO A 264 9.31 4.31 -11.10
CA PRO A 264 9.95 4.33 -12.42
C PRO A 264 9.26 3.43 -13.45
N ALA A 265 8.21 2.69 -13.07
CA ALA A 265 7.55 1.74 -13.94
C ALA A 265 6.64 2.44 -14.98
N HIS A 266 6.53 1.82 -16.16
CA HIS A 266 5.55 2.24 -17.15
C HIS A 266 4.14 1.80 -16.73
N ASN A 267 3.15 2.68 -16.91
CA ASN A 267 1.74 2.36 -16.70
C ASN A 267 0.99 2.46 -18.02
N ASP A 268 0.24 1.41 -18.37
CA ASP A 268 -0.70 1.45 -19.50
C ASP A 268 -1.97 2.20 -19.07
N LEU A 269 -2.14 3.41 -19.60
CA LEU A 269 -3.28 4.28 -19.30
C LEU A 269 -4.29 4.33 -20.45
N THR A 270 -4.22 3.40 -21.41
CA THR A 270 -5.08 3.42 -22.61
C THR A 270 -6.56 3.20 -22.32
N GLU A 271 -6.89 2.67 -21.14
CA GLU A 271 -8.29 2.53 -20.68
C GLU A 271 -8.93 3.86 -20.25
N PHE A 272 -8.14 4.92 -20.02
CA PHE A 272 -8.61 6.23 -19.58
C PHE A 272 -8.68 7.24 -20.74
N ASP A 273 -9.58 8.22 -20.62
CA ASP A 273 -9.63 9.34 -21.56
C ASP A 273 -8.28 10.11 -21.52
N PRO A 274 -7.55 10.21 -22.66
CA PRO A 274 -6.26 10.89 -22.69
C PRO A 274 -6.36 12.39 -22.37
N GLN A 275 -7.50 13.03 -22.62
CA GLN A 275 -7.71 14.43 -22.23
C GLN A 275 -7.80 14.56 -20.71
N TRP A 276 -8.54 13.67 -20.06
CA TRP A 276 -8.65 13.64 -18.60
C TRP A 276 -7.29 13.38 -17.94
N ILE A 277 -6.49 12.44 -18.46
CA ILE A 277 -5.13 12.20 -17.96
C ILE A 277 -4.24 13.45 -18.15
N ALA A 278 -4.34 14.12 -19.29
CA ALA A 278 -3.58 15.34 -19.55
C ALA A 278 -3.99 16.49 -18.62
N GLU A 279 -5.28 16.60 -18.28
CA GLU A 279 -5.78 17.56 -17.29
C GLU A 279 -5.32 17.22 -15.87
N LEU A 280 -5.38 15.95 -15.49
CA LEU A 280 -4.91 15.45 -14.20
C LEU A 280 -3.45 15.84 -13.98
N LYS A 281 -2.57 15.59 -14.95
CA LYS A 281 -1.14 15.93 -14.88
C LYS A 281 -0.85 17.45 -14.90
N LYS A 282 -1.81 18.27 -15.34
CA LYS A 282 -1.69 19.73 -15.39
C LYS A 282 -2.17 20.42 -14.13
N ALA A 283 -2.95 19.75 -13.28
CA ALA A 283 -3.38 20.30 -12.01
C ALA A 283 -2.13 20.74 -11.22
N ARG A 284 -1.98 22.05 -11.11
CA ARG A 284 -0.95 22.76 -10.36
C ARG A 284 -1.63 24.00 -9.83
N ASP A 285 -2.15 23.91 -8.61
CA ASP A 285 -2.48 25.09 -7.80
C ASP A 285 -1.21 25.59 -7.09
#